data_AF-A0A7J2WH81-F1
#
_entry.id   AF-A0A7J2WH81-F1
#
_cell.length_a   1.000
_cell.length_b   1.000
_cell.length_c   1.000
_cell.angle_alpha   90.00
_cell.angle_beta   90.00
_cell.angle_gamma   90.00
#
_symmetry.space_group_name_H-M   'P 1'
#
loop_
_entity.id
_entity.type
_entity.pdbx_description
1 polymer ?
#
loop_
_entity_poly.entity_id
_entity_poly.type
_entity_poly.pdbx_seq_one_letter_code
_entity_poly.pdbx_strand_id
1 'polypeptide(L)'
;MSVGSVLEGVKDLYGIVLFFRDNCVDDDLYEALDRVLRMIEEFLMSSDVSEEKAKDFMNELYGFVRSNPLTKFLSIYVRDYVTA
;
A
#
# COMPACT_ATOMS: atom_id res chain seq x y z
N MET A 1 7.25 4.15 -17.28
CA MET A 1 7.41 4.73 -15.93
C MET A 1 8.87 4.72 -15.54
N SER A 2 9.29 5.63 -14.66
CA SER A 2 10.61 5.59 -14.01
C SER A 2 10.45 5.06 -12.58
N VAL A 3 11.46 4.41 -12.00
CA VAL A 3 11.50 4.01 -10.57
C VAL A 3 10.96 5.08 -9.62
N GLY A 4 11.27 6.36 -9.88
CA GLY A 4 10.84 7.49 -9.06
C GLY A 4 9.32 7.61 -8.91
N SER A 5 8.54 7.35 -9.97
CA SER A 5 7.08 7.51 -9.94
C SER A 5 6.36 6.42 -9.16
N VAL A 6 6.92 5.19 -9.16
CA VAL A 6 6.36 4.07 -8.38
C VAL A 6 6.64 4.26 -6.90
N LEU A 7 7.84 4.73 -6.54
CA LEU A 7 8.21 5.06 -5.17
C LEU A 7 7.38 6.21 -4.58
N GLU A 8 7.08 7.23 -5.37
CA GLU A 8 6.14 8.29 -4.98
C GLU A 8 4.75 7.71 -4.71
N GLY A 9 4.25 6.84 -5.60
CA GLY A 9 2.96 6.19 -5.38
C GLY A 9 2.89 5.34 -4.11
N VAL A 10 3.97 4.63 -3.76
CA VAL A 10 4.04 3.88 -2.50
C VAL A 10 4.02 4.81 -1.29
N LYS A 11 4.71 5.96 -1.35
CA LYS A 11 4.70 6.97 -0.27
C LYS A 11 3.35 7.65 -0.12
N ASP A 12 2.67 7.94 -1.24
CA ASP A 12 1.32 8.50 -1.20
C ASP A 12 0.34 7.50 -0.58
N LEU A 13 0.46 6.23 -0.94
CA LEU A 13 -0.33 5.16 -0.35
C LEU A 13 -0.07 5.02 1.16
N TYR A 14 1.20 5.13 1.60
CA TYR A 14 1.55 5.16 3.02
C TYR A 14 0.76 6.24 3.76
N GLY A 15 0.77 7.48 3.23
CA GLY A 15 0.05 8.61 3.83
C GLY A 15 -1.47 8.37 3.89
N ILE A 16 -2.05 7.80 2.82
CA ILE A 16 -3.48 7.47 2.76
C ILE A 16 -3.85 6.43 3.81
N VAL A 17 -3.09 5.33 3.91
CA VAL A 17 -3.37 4.24 4.86
C VAL A 17 -3.20 4.73 6.29
N LEU A 18 -2.15 5.52 6.56
CA LEU A 18 -1.91 6.14 7.86
C LEU A 18 -3.10 7.00 8.30
N PHE A 19 -3.60 7.85 7.39
CA PHE A 19 -4.77 8.69 7.64
C PHE A 19 -6.01 7.85 8.00
N PHE A 20 -6.31 6.79 7.24
CA PHE A 20 -7.46 5.95 7.54
C PHE A 20 -7.31 5.21 8.87
N ARG A 21 -6.12 4.69 9.17
CA ARG A 21 -5.84 3.98 10.42
C ARG A 21 -6.05 4.89 11.63
N ASP A 22 -5.50 6.10 11.60
CA ASP A 22 -5.55 7.04 12.73
C ASP A 22 -6.96 7.60 13.01
N ASN A 23 -7.86 7.53 12.01
CA ASN A 23 -9.26 7.93 12.14
C ASN A 23 -10.22 6.73 12.26
N CYS A 24 -9.69 5.51 12.35
CA CYS A 24 -10.48 4.30 12.48
C CYS A 24 -10.92 4.08 13.92
N VAL A 25 -12.20 3.77 14.12
CA VAL A 25 -12.77 3.40 15.42
C VAL A 25 -13.17 1.92 15.50
N ASP A 26 -13.07 1.21 14.37
CA ASP A 26 -13.34 -0.21 14.26
C ASP A 26 -12.03 -0.98 14.43
N ASP A 27 -11.96 -1.87 15.42
CA ASP A 27 -10.73 -2.58 15.79
C ASP A 27 -10.25 -3.52 14.68
N ASP A 28 -11.17 -4.26 14.04
CA ASP A 28 -10.83 -5.20 12.97
C ASP A 28 -10.28 -4.47 11.73
N LEU A 29 -10.89 -3.34 11.38
CA LEU A 29 -10.40 -2.48 10.31
C LEU A 29 -9.08 -1.82 10.69
N TYR A 30 -8.90 -1.38 11.94
CA TYR A 30 -7.64 -0.84 12.42
C TYR A 30 -6.51 -1.86 12.27
N GLU A 31 -6.70 -3.10 12.71
CA GLU A 31 -5.70 -4.16 12.56
C GLU A 31 -5.39 -4.46 11.09
N ALA A 32 -6.41 -4.47 10.24
CA ALA A 32 -6.23 -4.67 8.81
C ALA A 32 -5.41 -3.53 8.17
N LEU A 33 -5.66 -2.28 8.55
CA LEU A 33 -4.91 -1.10 8.09
C LEU A 33 -3.49 -1.07 8.65
N ASP A 34 -3.29 -1.41 9.93
CA ASP A 34 -1.96 -1.50 10.54
C ASP A 34 -1.09 -2.53 9.83
N ARG A 35 -1.67 -3.68 9.46
CA ARG A 35 -0.97 -4.70 8.67
C ARG A 35 -0.56 -4.19 7.29
N VAL A 36 -1.44 -3.47 6.59
CA VAL A 36 -1.10 -2.82 5.30
C VAL A 36 0.03 -1.82 5.49
N LEU A 37 -0.03 -0.99 6.52
CA LEU A 37 0.96 0.04 6.80
C LEU A 37 2.34 -0.59 7.03
N ARG A 38 2.42 -1.66 7.83
CA ARG A 38 3.67 -2.40 8.07
C ARG A 38 4.26 -2.96 6.78
N MET A 39 3.45 -3.55 5.89
CA MET A 39 3.93 -4.04 4.60
C MET A 39 4.59 -2.92 3.78
N ILE A 40 4.00 -1.72 3.79
CA ILE A 40 4.54 -0.55 3.10
C ILE A 40 5.84 -0.08 3.77
N GLU A 41 5.89 -0.01 5.10
CA GLU A 41 7.10 0.37 5.85
C GLU A 41 8.26 -0.59 5.60
N GLU A 42 8.02 -1.90 5.66
CA GLU A 42 9.02 -2.93 5.39
C GLU A 42 9.61 -2.78 3.98
N PHE A 43 8.77 -2.53 2.98
CA PHE A 43 9.23 -2.26 1.62
C PHE A 43 10.07 -0.98 1.53
N LEU A 44 9.61 0.12 2.14
CA LEU A 44 10.31 1.41 2.10
C LEU A 44 11.64 1.40 2.86
N MET A 45 11.77 0.58 3.90
CA MET A 45 13.01 0.39 4.67
C MET A 45 13.98 -0.60 4.00
N SER A 46 13.56 -1.31 2.96
CA SER A 46 14.43 -2.25 2.27
C SER A 46 15.57 -1.52 1.54
N SER A 47 16.79 -2.05 1.65
CA SER A 47 18.01 -1.42 1.11
C SER A 47 18.17 -1.55 -0.40
N ASP A 48 17.25 -2.24 -1.09
CA ASP A 48 17.30 -2.51 -2.53
C ASP A 48 15.91 -2.36 -3.16
N VAL A 49 15.55 -1.12 -3.46
CA VAL A 49 14.30 -0.76 -4.14
C VAL A 49 14.58 -0.61 -5.64
N SER A 50 14.49 -1.71 -6.38
CA SER A 50 14.48 -1.71 -7.85
C SER A 50 13.08 -1.45 -8.39
N GLU A 51 12.97 -1.06 -9.68
CA GLU A 51 11.65 -0.87 -10.33
C GLU A 51 10.81 -2.15 -10.31
N GLU A 52 11.47 -3.28 -10.54
CA GLU A 52 10.85 -4.60 -10.58
C GLU A 52 10.28 -4.96 -9.21
N LYS A 53 11.06 -4.80 -8.14
CA LYS A 53 10.60 -5.02 -6.76
C LYS A 53 9.46 -4.09 -6.37
N ALA A 54 9.50 -2.84 -6.81
CA ALA A 54 8.43 -1.89 -6.53
C ALA A 54 7.11 -2.29 -7.21
N LYS A 55 7.17 -2.78 -8.45
CA LYS A 55 6.00 -3.31 -9.15
C LYS A 55 5.48 -4.59 -8.52
N ASP A 56 6.37 -5.51 -8.15
CA ASP A 56 6.00 -6.76 -7.49
C ASP A 56 5.30 -6.49 -6.16
N PHE A 57 5.88 -5.58 -5.35
CA PHE A 57 5.27 -5.12 -4.11
C PHE A 57 3.88 -4.52 -4.33
N MET A 58 3.70 -3.64 -5.31
CA MET A 58 2.41 -3.03 -5.60
C MET A 58 1.36 -4.04 -6.06
N ASN A 59 1.76 -5.05 -6.84
CA ASN A 59 0.88 -6.14 -7.24
C ASN A 59 0.49 -7.03 -6.05
N GLU A 60 1.43 -7.37 -5.18
CA GLU A 60 1.16 -8.13 -3.95
C GLU A 60 0.21 -7.36 -3.04
N LEU A 61 0.49 -6.08 -2.81
CA LEU A 61 -0.34 -5.21 -2.00
C LEU A 61 -1.75 -5.06 -2.57
N TYR A 62 -1.87 -4.90 -3.89
CA TYR A 62 -3.17 -4.86 -4.57
C TYR A 62 -3.96 -6.16 -4.35
N GLY A 63 -3.30 -7.32 -4.48
CA GLY A 63 -3.91 -8.62 -4.19
C GLY A 63 -4.37 -8.72 -2.73
N PHE A 64 -3.53 -8.31 -1.79
CA PHE A 64 -3.82 -8.31 -0.37
C PHE A 64 -5.07 -7.47 -0.05
N VAL A 65 -5.07 -6.18 -0.41
CA VAL A 65 -6.19 -5.27 -0.09
C VAL A 65 -7.46 -5.64 -0.82
N ARG A 66 -7.39 -6.18 -2.05
CA ARG A 66 -8.56 -6.59 -2.82
C ARG A 66 -9.24 -7.84 -2.23
N SER A 67 -8.45 -8.75 -1.64
CA SER A 67 -8.95 -10.00 -1.07
C SER A 67 -9.62 -9.83 0.29
N ASN A 68 -9.28 -8.76 1.03
CA ASN A 68 -9.86 -8.46 2.33
C ASN A 68 -11.05 -7.47 2.20
N PRO A 69 -12.28 -7.86 2.61
CA PRO A 69 -13.45 -6.99 2.54
C PRO A 69 -13.29 -5.63 3.24
N LEU A 70 -12.55 -5.59 4.36
CA LEU A 70 -12.36 -4.38 5.18
C LEU A 70 -11.47 -3.36 4.47
N THR A 71 -10.43 -3.80 3.77
CA THR A 71 -9.46 -2.93 3.10
C THR A 71 -9.69 -2.82 1.59
N LYS A 72 -10.74 -3.45 1.05
CA LYS A 72 -11.04 -3.45 -0.39
C LYS A 72 -11.15 -2.06 -1.00
N PHE A 73 -11.60 -1.06 -0.24
CA PHE A 73 -11.65 0.33 -0.71
C PHE A 73 -10.26 0.88 -1.08
N LEU A 74 -9.20 0.40 -0.43
CA LEU A 74 -7.82 0.78 -0.75
C LEU A 74 -7.39 0.32 -2.14
N SER A 75 -8.02 -0.73 -2.69
CA SER A 75 -7.69 -1.25 -4.02
C SER A 75 -7.82 -0.21 -5.13
N ILE A 76 -8.67 0.81 -4.96
CA ILE A 76 -8.82 1.91 -5.90
C ILE A 76 -7.53 2.73 -5.96
N TYR A 77 -6.97 3.09 -4.80
CA TYR A 77 -5.73 3.86 -4.71
C TYR A 77 -4.53 3.06 -5.22
N VAL A 78 -4.45 1.76 -4.90
CA VAL A 78 -3.34 0.92 -5.36
C VAL A 78 -3.38 0.68 -6.87
N ARG A 79 -4.57 0.44 -7.44
CA ARG A 79 -4.75 0.17 -8.87
C ARG A 79 -4.19 1.29 -9.72
N ASP A 80 -4.48 2.54 -9.35
CA ASP A 80 -4.10 3.70 -10.16
C ASP A 80 -2.57 3.79 -10.33
N TYR A 81 -1.79 3.31 -9.35
CA TYR A 81 -0.32 3.21 -9.45
C TYR A 81 0.19 1.95 -10.14
N VAL A 82 -0.60 0.86 -10.18
CA VAL A 82 -0.26 -0.35 -10.95
C VAL A 82 -0.46 -0.14 -12.45
N THR A 83 -1.45 0.68 -12.84
CA THR A 83 -1.82 0.93 -14.24
C THR A 83 -1.20 2.18 -14.86
N ALA A 84 -0.67 3.11 -14.05
CA ALA A 84 0.12 4.26 -14.52
C ALA A 84 1.44 3.81 -15.18
#